data_AF-A0A955JA49-F1
#
_entry.id   AF-A0A955JA49-F1
#
_cell.length_a   1.000
_cell.length_b   1.000
_cell.length_c   1.000
_cell.angle_alpha   90.00
_cell.angle_beta   90.00
_cell.angle_gamma   90.00
#
_symmetry.space_group_name_H-M   'P 1'
#
loop_
_entity.id
_entity.type
_entity.pdbx_description
1 polymer ?
#
loop_
_entity_poly.entity_id
_entity_poly.type
_entity_poly.pdbx_seq_one_letter_code
_entity_poly.pdbx_strand_id
1 'polypeptide(L)'
;MGSIEAWTRFFGWCTVLNLGMYLISVVAVLTMRGFILRRNARWFGIPEEEVLRTTFRWIATYKLALIMLALVPWLALKLMA
;
A
#
# COMPACT_ATOMS: atom_id res chain seq x y z
N MET A 1 -30.25 8.75 -0.79
CA MET A 1 -29.76 7.46 -0.26
C MET A 1 -28.83 6.84 -1.28
N GLY A 2 -27.58 6.52 -0.92
CA GLY A 2 -26.60 5.98 -1.85
C GLY A 2 -27.00 4.58 -2.34
N SER A 3 -27.09 4.39 -3.66
CA SER A 3 -27.23 3.07 -4.26
C SER A 3 -25.98 2.23 -3.99
N ILE A 4 -26.12 0.91 -3.87
CA ILE A 4 -25.00 -0.05 -3.78
C ILE A 4 -23.96 0.22 -4.88
N GLU A 5 -24.43 0.67 -6.05
CA GLU A 5 -23.59 1.07 -7.17
C GLU A 5 -22.65 2.26 -6.87
N ALA A 6 -23.13 3.31 -6.19
CA ALA A 6 -22.30 4.46 -5.83
C ALA A 6 -21.14 4.06 -4.89
N TRP A 7 -21.44 3.24 -3.89
CA TRP A 7 -20.43 2.71 -2.97
C TRP A 7 -19.47 1.74 -3.66
N THR A 8 -19.98 0.91 -4.58
CA THR A 8 -19.15 0.00 -5.39
C THR A 8 -18.14 0.77 -6.22
N ARG A 9 -18.57 1.88 -6.86
CA ARG A 9 -17.66 2.75 -7.63
C ARG A 9 -16.62 3.42 -6.72
N PHE A 10 -17.04 3.92 -5.55
CA PHE A 10 -16.13 4.55 -4.58
C PHE A 10 -15.04 3.59 -4.10
N PHE A 11 -15.42 2.44 -3.54
CA PHE A 11 -14.44 1.45 -3.06
C PHE A 11 -13.62 0.84 -4.20
N GLY A 12 -14.17 0.79 -5.42
CA GLY A 12 -13.42 0.39 -6.61
C GLY A 12 -12.25 1.35 -6.89
N TRP A 13 -12.51 2.66 -6.94
CA TRP A 13 -11.44 3.65 -7.11
C TRP A 13 -10.48 3.71 -5.92
N CYS A 14 -10.97 3.56 -4.68
CA CYS A 14 -10.10 3.44 -3.51
C CYS A 14 -9.14 2.25 -3.66
N THR A 15 -9.62 1.11 -4.18
CA THR A 15 -8.79 -0.07 -4.40
C THR A 15 -7.73 0.19 -5.47
N VAL A 16 -8.12 0.78 -6.60
CA VAL A 16 -7.19 1.11 -7.70
C VAL A 16 -6.10 2.08 -7.24
N LEU A 17 -6.47 3.15 -6.54
CA LEU A 17 -5.51 4.16 -6.07
C LEU A 17 -4.54 3.61 -5.02
N ASN A 18 -5.06 2.89 -4.00
CA ASN A 18 -4.20 2.29 -2.99
C ASN A 18 -3.31 1.18 -3.59
N LEU A 19 -3.82 0.39 -4.55
CA LEU A 19 -3.00 -0.61 -5.24
C LEU A 19 -1.90 0.04 -6.09
N GLY A 20 -2.22 1.11 -6.81
CA GLY A 20 -1.23 1.89 -7.58
C GLY A 20 -0.12 2.44 -6.68
N MET A 21 -0.49 3.07 -5.56
CA MET A 21 0.47 3.56 -4.57
C MET A 21 1.31 2.42 -3.97
N TYR A 22 0.70 1.28 -3.65
CA TYR A 22 1.41 0.10 -3.16
C TYR A 22 2.46 -0.38 -4.17
N LEU A 23 2.07 -0.53 -5.44
CA LEU A 23 2.96 -1.00 -6.51
C LEU A 23 4.11 -0.02 -6.76
N ILE A 24 3.84 1.28 -6.82
CA ILE A 24 4.88 2.31 -6.93
C ILE A 24 5.88 2.18 -5.78
N SER A 25 5.38 1.98 -4.56
CA SER A 25 6.24 1.86 -3.38
C SER A 25 7.10 0.59 -3.42
N VAL A 26 6.53 -0.54 -3.83
CA VAL A 26 7.27 -1.80 -4.02
C VAL A 26 8.36 -1.63 -5.10
N VAL A 27 8.01 -1.04 -6.25
CA VAL A 27 8.97 -0.78 -7.33
C VAL A 27 10.07 0.17 -6.89
N ALA A 28 9.75 1.25 -6.18
CA ALA A 28 10.74 2.19 -5.64
C ALA A 28 11.71 1.48 -4.70
N VAL A 29 11.22 0.61 -3.81
CA VAL A 29 12.07 -0.15 -2.89
C VAL A 29 12.93 -1.18 -3.61
N LEU A 30 12.42 -1.86 -4.63
CA LEU A 30 13.18 -2.83 -5.42
C LEU A 30 14.26 -2.17 -6.28
N THR A 31 13.93 -1.08 -6.97
CA THR A 31 14.84 -0.38 -7.91
C THR A 31 15.87 0.49 -7.19
N MET A 32 15.47 1.15 -6.10
CA MET A 32 16.33 2.07 -5.38
C MET A 32 16.88 1.47 -4.08
N ARG A 33 16.80 0.14 -3.89
CA ARG A 33 17.24 -0.57 -2.68
C ARG A 33 18.62 -0.07 -2.21
N GLY A 34 19.62 -0.05 -3.09
CA GLY A 34 20.97 0.41 -2.75
C GLY A 34 21.15 1.93 -2.54
N PHE A 35 20.24 2.78 -3.03
CA PHE A 35 20.32 4.25 -2.89
C PHE A 35 19.51 4.74 -1.69
N ILE A 36 18.29 4.24 -1.53
CA ILE A 36 17.38 4.54 -0.43
C ILE A 36 17.96 4.01 0.88
N LEU A 37 18.48 2.79 0.94
CA LEU A 37 19.05 2.23 2.17
C LEU A 37 20.22 3.07 2.68
N ARG A 38 21.20 3.36 1.82
CA ARG A 38 22.37 4.18 2.18
C ARG A 38 22.01 5.62 2.55
N ARG A 39 21.07 6.24 1.84
CA ARG A 39 20.64 7.61 2.16
C ARG A 39 19.79 7.68 3.42
N ASN A 40 18.82 6.78 3.60
CA ASN A 40 17.96 6.77 4.79
C ASN A 40 18.78 6.41 6.02
N ALA A 41 19.66 5.41 5.95
CA ALA A 41 20.60 5.09 7.02
C ALA A 41 21.43 6.32 7.43
N ARG A 42 21.94 7.09 6.46
CA ARG A 42 22.71 8.31 6.73
C ARG A 42 21.86 9.47 7.28
N TRP A 43 20.62 9.61 6.84
CA TRP A 43 19.71 10.68 7.29
C TRP A 43 19.18 10.45 8.69
N PHE A 44 18.98 9.18 9.07
CA PHE A 44 18.43 8.79 10.37
C PHE A 44 19.48 8.21 11.34
N GLY A 45 20.73 8.04 10.89
CA GLY A 45 21.82 7.51 11.71
C GLY A 45 21.65 6.04 12.13
N ILE A 46 20.83 5.27 11.42
CA ILE A 46 20.46 3.88 11.75
C ILE A 46 21.10 2.86 10.80
N PRO A 47 21.34 1.61 11.26
CA PRO A 47 21.90 0.55 10.43
C PRO A 47 21.01 0.25 9.20
N GLU A 48 21.65 -0.11 8.07
CA GLU A 48 20.92 -0.43 6.84
C GLU A 48 19.95 -1.61 7.02
N GLU A 49 20.28 -2.60 7.85
CA GLU A 49 19.38 -3.72 8.17
C GLU A 49 18.10 -3.27 8.86
N GLU A 50 18.16 -2.25 9.71
CA GLU A 50 17.01 -1.72 10.44
C GLU A 50 16.09 -0.92 9.51
N VAL A 51 16.68 -0.15 8.58
CA VAL A 51 15.97 0.51 7.48
C VAL A 51 15.24 -0.52 6.63
N LEU A 52 15.93 -1.61 6.23
CA LEU A 52 15.33 -2.67 5.41
C LEU A 52 14.15 -3.35 6.13
N ARG A 53 14.33 -3.69 7.41
CA ARG A 53 13.30 -4.31 8.25
C ARG A 53 12.07 -3.41 8.37
N THR A 54 12.28 -2.11 8.59
CA THR A 54 11.20 -1.13 8.73
C THR A 54 10.46 -0.93 7.41
N THR A 55 11.17 -0.81 6.29
CA THR A 55 10.55 -0.70 4.97
C THR A 55 9.73 -1.95 4.64
N PHE A 56 10.26 -3.15 4.91
CA PHE A 56 9.52 -4.39 4.67
C PHE A 56 8.24 -4.47 5.53
N ARG A 57 8.33 -4.08 6.81
CA ARG A 57 7.17 -4.01 7.70
C ARG A 57 6.14 -3.01 7.17
N TRP A 58 6.56 -1.83 6.73
CA TRP A 58 5.67 -0.82 6.17
C TRP A 58 4.95 -1.32 4.90
N ILE A 59 5.67 -1.98 3.98
CA ILE A 59 5.08 -2.62 2.79
C ILE A 59 4.02 -3.65 3.21
N ALA A 60 4.32 -4.51 4.19
CA ALA A 60 3.39 -5.52 4.66
C ALA A 60 2.14 -4.91 5.32
N THR A 61 2.31 -3.89 6.17
CA THR A 61 1.20 -3.17 6.80
C THR A 61 0.33 -2.44 5.79
N TYR A 62 0.94 -1.76 4.81
CA TYR A 62 0.20 -1.08 3.75
C TYR A 62 -0.62 -2.07 2.92
N LYS A 63 -0.05 -3.24 2.59
CA LYS A 63 -0.76 -4.31 1.88
C LYS A 63 -2.01 -4.76 2.65
N LEU A 64 -1.89 -4.96 3.98
CA LEU A 64 -3.02 -5.33 4.82
C LEU A 64 -4.09 -4.24 4.88
N ALA A 65 -3.68 -2.98 5.02
CA ALA A 65 -4.60 -1.84 5.03
C ALA A 65 -5.37 -1.71 3.71
N LEU A 66 -4.68 -1.83 2.57
CA LEU A 66 -5.29 -1.87 1.23
C LEU A 66 -6.36 -2.98 1.15
N ILE A 67 -6.03 -4.19 1.62
CA ILE A 67 -6.94 -5.34 1.56
C ILE A 67 -8.17 -5.07 2.43
N MET A 68 -7.98 -4.71 3.69
CA MET A 68 -9.07 -4.57 4.66
C MET A 68 -9.95 -3.34 4.44
N LEU A 69 -9.37 -2.20 4.04
CA LEU A 69 -10.07 -0.92 3.98
C LEU A 69 -10.61 -0.57 2.59
N ALA A 70 -10.13 -1.21 1.53
CA ALA A 70 -10.56 -0.92 0.15
C ALA A 70 -11.05 -2.18 -0.58
N LEU A 71 -10.18 -3.18 -0.74
CA LEU A 71 -10.49 -4.35 -1.58
C LEU A 71 -11.64 -5.20 -1.02
N VAL A 72 -11.60 -5.54 0.27
CA VAL A 72 -12.62 -6.38 0.91
C VAL A 72 -14.01 -5.70 0.89
N PRO A 73 -14.16 -4.42 1.27
CA PRO A 73 -15.44 -3.72 1.12
C PRO A 73 -15.94 -3.65 -0.32
N TRP A 74 -15.04 -3.43 -1.30
CA TRP A 74 -15.40 -3.44 -2.71
C TRP A 74 -15.93 -4.80 -3.17
N LEU A 75 -15.25 -5.89 -2.79
CA LEU A 75 -15.68 -7.26 -3.09
C LEU A 75 -17.02 -7.57 -2.42
N ALA A 76 -17.21 -7.18 -1.17
CA ALA A 76 -18.47 -7.38 -0.45
C ALA A 76 -19.63 -6.71 -1.20
N LEU A 77 -19.46 -5.45 -1.64
CA LEU A 77 -20.48 -4.74 -2.41
C LEU A 77 -20.76 -5.39 -3.78
N LYS A 78 -19.72 -5.90 -4.45
CA LYS A 78 -19.86 -6.65 -5.70
C LYS A 78 -20.63 -7.97 -5.53
N LEU A 79 -20.55 -8.60 -4.36
CA LEU A 79 -21.27 -9.82 -4.04
C LEU A 79 -22.73 -9.57 -3.62
N MET A 80 -23.03 -8.37 -3.11
CA MET A 80 -24.39 -7.96 -2.73
C MET A 80 -25.23 -7.47 -3.91
N ALA A 81 -24.57 -7.10 -5.02
CA ALA A 81 -25.19 -6.53 -6.21
C ALA A 81 -25.73 -7.59 -7.17
#